data_AF-A0A7S1CT13-F1
#
_entry.id   AF-A0A7S1CT13-F1
#
_cell.length_a   1.000
_cell.length_b   1.000
_cell.length_c   1.000
_cell.angle_alpha   90.00
_cell.angle_beta   90.00
_cell.angle_gamma   90.00
#
_symmetry.space_group_name_H-M   'P 1'
#
loop_
_entity.id
_entity.type
_entity.pdbx_description
1 polymer ?
#
loop_
_entity_poly.entity_id
_entity_poly.type
_entity_poly.pdbx_seq_one_letter_code
_entity_poly.pdbx_strand_id
1 'polypeptide(L)'
;VATLLDPYEILRDLKFDKIPLPNKLSPTSLESFTKCHQVFFFQYILKLKPDPPMTPELARGIICHKALEDVFELAPPQRTLVNLQNLFRKEWSSLRGDRESNNSVTQTKEYNAESYDSLFRIVNDDDDDDDVLSNESSPFDINAEIDWGQSSLQLLKNYYELEDPRTVTPLMREMWVNAKFPTEDDSFIVRGKIDRIDLISSNNGAVLSIIDY
;
A
#
# COMPACT_ATOMS: atom_id res chain seq x y z
N VAL A 1 -10.32 -18.39 -19.77
CA VAL A 1 -10.78 -17.14 -20.42
C VAL A 1 -11.84 -16.54 -19.51
N ALA A 2 -11.44 -15.63 -18.61
CA ALA A 2 -12.40 -14.89 -17.81
C ALA A 2 -13.10 -13.93 -18.77
N THR A 3 -14.36 -14.22 -19.11
CA THR A 3 -15.20 -13.29 -19.85
C THR A 3 -15.25 -12.00 -19.04
N LEU A 4 -14.70 -10.91 -19.59
CA LEU A 4 -14.99 -9.57 -19.08
C LEU A 4 -16.52 -9.44 -19.11
N LEU A 5 -17.14 -9.50 -17.93
CA LEU A 5 -18.56 -9.24 -17.80
C LEU A 5 -18.78 -7.80 -18.26
N ASP A 6 -19.63 -7.63 -19.28
CA ASP A 6 -20.03 -6.31 -19.74
C ASP A 6 -20.68 -5.57 -18.54
N PRO A 7 -20.15 -4.41 -18.13
CA PRO A 7 -20.74 -3.62 -17.05
C PRO A 7 -22.22 -3.32 -17.28
N TYR A 8 -22.67 -3.19 -18.54
CA TYR A 8 -24.08 -2.96 -18.86
C TYR A 8 -24.97 -4.18 -18.60
N GLU A 9 -24.48 -5.40 -18.80
CA GLU A 9 -25.21 -6.64 -18.50
C GLU A 9 -25.36 -6.81 -16.98
N ILE A 10 -24.29 -6.56 -16.21
CA ILE A 10 -24.34 -6.55 -14.73
C ILE A 10 -25.37 -5.51 -14.25
N LEU A 11 -25.32 -4.28 -14.78
CA LEU A 11 -26.21 -3.20 -14.35
C LEU A 11 -27.67 -3.41 -14.76
N ARG A 12 -27.93 -4.10 -15.87
CA ARG A 12 -29.28 -4.42 -16.35
C ARG A 12 -29.96 -5.47 -15.48
N ASP A 13 -29.19 -6.43 -14.98
CA ASP A 13 -29.69 -7.51 -14.11
C ASP A 13 -29.76 -7.13 -12.62
N LEU A 14 -29.05 -6.07 -12.21
CA LEU A 14 -29.12 -5.51 -10.86
C LEU A 14 -30.43 -4.74 -10.62
N LYS A 15 -31.52 -5.48 -10.39
CA LYS A 15 -32.76 -4.92 -9.82
C LYS A 15 -32.64 -4.83 -8.30
N PHE A 16 -32.21 -3.68 -7.80
CA PHE A 16 -32.29 -3.39 -6.38
C PHE A 16 -33.59 -2.65 -6.06
N ASP A 17 -34.46 -3.25 -5.25
CA ASP A 17 -35.57 -2.51 -4.61
C ASP A 17 -35.03 -1.51 -3.56
N LYS A 18 -33.85 -1.81 -2.98
CA LYS A 18 -33.08 -0.96 -2.06
C LYS A 18 -31.59 -1.28 -2.22
N ILE A 19 -30.73 -0.25 -2.28
CA ILE A 19 -29.27 -0.43 -2.35
C ILE A 19 -28.78 -1.04 -1.03
N PRO A 20 -28.02 -2.15 -1.05
CA PRO A 20 -27.52 -2.77 0.17
C PRO A 20 -26.50 -1.87 0.88
N LEU A 21 -26.56 -1.85 2.21
CA LEU A 21 -25.58 -1.13 3.01
C LEU A 21 -24.23 -1.88 2.99
N PRO A 22 -23.09 -1.14 2.93
CA PRO A 22 -21.78 -1.75 3.04
C PRO A 22 -21.53 -2.26 4.47
N ASN A 23 -21.11 -3.52 4.61
CA ASN A 23 -20.81 -4.09 5.92
C ASN A 23 -19.53 -3.51 6.55
N LYS A 24 -18.60 -3.01 5.71
CA LYS A 24 -17.30 -2.48 6.12
C LYS A 24 -16.94 -1.26 5.27
N LEU A 25 -16.43 -0.22 5.90
CA LEU A 25 -15.92 0.99 5.27
C LEU A 25 -14.53 1.32 5.79
N SER A 26 -13.69 1.87 4.93
CA SER A 26 -12.43 2.53 5.30
C SER A 26 -12.54 4.05 5.08
N PRO A 27 -11.67 4.87 5.69
CA PRO A 27 -11.56 6.30 5.38
C PRO A 27 -11.44 6.56 3.87
N THR A 28 -10.60 5.79 3.17
CA THR A 28 -10.44 5.88 1.71
C THR A 28 -11.72 5.60 0.95
N SER A 29 -12.52 4.60 1.39
CA SER A 29 -13.81 4.32 0.76
C SER A 29 -14.81 5.47 0.95
N LEU A 30 -14.82 6.11 2.12
CA LEU A 30 -15.68 7.26 2.42
C LEU A 30 -15.27 8.52 1.64
N GLU A 31 -13.96 8.74 1.46
CA GLU A 31 -13.47 9.76 0.55
C GLU A 31 -13.89 9.50 -0.89
N SER A 32 -13.81 8.24 -1.35
CA SER A 32 -14.28 7.87 -2.68
C SER A 32 -15.77 8.16 -2.87
N PHE A 33 -16.59 7.92 -1.84
CA PHE A 33 -18.02 8.26 -1.87
C PHE A 33 -18.22 9.76 -2.04
N THR A 34 -17.52 10.56 -1.23
CA THR A 34 -17.57 12.03 -1.30
C THR A 34 -17.10 12.58 -2.66
N LYS A 35 -16.05 11.98 -3.24
CA LYS A 35 -15.51 12.36 -4.56
C LYS A 35 -16.45 11.96 -5.69
N CYS A 36 -16.92 10.71 -5.70
CA CYS A 36 -17.84 10.19 -6.71
C CYS A 36 -18.65 8.99 -6.18
N HIS A 37 -19.93 9.24 -5.90
CA HIS A 37 -20.87 8.23 -5.41
C HIS A 37 -20.98 6.99 -6.33
N GLN A 38 -20.88 7.18 -7.65
CA GLN A 38 -21.02 6.09 -8.63
C GLN A 38 -19.79 5.16 -8.64
N VAL A 39 -18.58 5.74 -8.56
CA VAL A 39 -17.35 4.94 -8.40
C VAL A 39 -17.40 4.15 -7.10
N PHE A 40 -17.86 4.80 -6.02
CA PHE A 40 -18.02 4.11 -4.75
C PHE A 40 -19.00 2.94 -4.85
N PHE A 41 -20.16 3.15 -5.47
CA PHE A 41 -21.18 2.11 -5.66
C PHE A 41 -20.61 0.90 -6.41
N PHE A 42 -19.92 1.10 -7.53
CA PHE A 42 -19.34 -0.01 -8.29
C PHE A 42 -18.22 -0.73 -7.54
N GLN A 43 -17.32 0.02 -6.90
CA GLN A 43 -16.13 -0.57 -6.28
C GLN A 43 -16.40 -1.20 -4.90
N TYR A 44 -17.19 -0.54 -4.06
CA TYR A 44 -17.34 -0.92 -2.65
C TYR A 44 -18.68 -1.59 -2.34
N ILE A 45 -19.74 -1.28 -3.10
CA ILE A 45 -21.04 -1.95 -2.95
C ILE A 45 -21.11 -3.19 -3.83
N LEU A 46 -20.90 -3.03 -5.14
CA LEU A 46 -20.92 -4.16 -6.08
C LEU A 46 -19.63 -5.00 -6.09
N LYS A 47 -18.55 -4.52 -5.44
CA LYS A 47 -17.25 -5.20 -5.37
C LYS A 47 -16.66 -5.52 -6.75
N LEU A 48 -16.87 -4.63 -7.71
CA LEU A 48 -16.34 -4.75 -9.08
C LEU A 48 -14.94 -4.17 -9.24
N LYS A 49 -14.25 -3.87 -8.14
CA LYS A 49 -12.86 -3.39 -8.18
C LYS A 49 -11.96 -4.60 -8.51
N PRO A 50 -11.27 -4.64 -9.67
CA PRO A 50 -10.24 -5.63 -9.89
C PRO A 50 -9.13 -5.41 -8.86
N ASP A 51 -8.49 -6.47 -8.40
CA ASP A 51 -7.29 -6.34 -7.56
C ASP A 51 -6.25 -5.55 -8.37
N PRO A 52 -5.94 -4.30 -7.99
CA PRO A 52 -5.01 -3.50 -8.78
C PRO A 52 -3.63 -4.14 -8.68
N PRO A 53 -2.84 -4.14 -9.76
CA PRO A 53 -1.46 -4.61 -9.68
C PRO A 53 -0.69 -3.75 -8.68
N MET A 54 0.32 -4.33 -8.05
CA MET A 54 1.27 -3.58 -7.25
C MET A 54 1.93 -2.51 -8.12
N THR A 55 1.82 -1.24 -7.72
CA THR A 55 2.48 -0.11 -8.40
C THR A 55 3.71 0.35 -7.62
N PRO A 56 4.69 1.00 -8.27
CA PRO A 56 5.85 1.57 -7.56
C PRO A 56 5.45 2.55 -6.45
N GLU A 57 4.40 3.35 -6.65
CA GLU A 57 3.93 4.35 -5.67
C GLU A 57 3.33 3.66 -4.43
N LEU A 58 2.53 2.62 -4.64
CA LEU A 58 1.96 1.84 -3.54
C LEU A 58 3.07 1.10 -2.77
N ALA A 59 3.99 0.46 -3.49
CA ALA A 59 5.14 -0.21 -2.89
C ALA A 59 5.98 0.75 -2.05
N ARG A 60 6.25 1.95 -2.58
CA ARG A 60 6.97 3.02 -1.86
C ARG A 60 6.30 3.34 -0.54
N GLY A 61 4.99 3.61 -0.56
CA GLY A 61 4.22 3.91 0.65
C GLY A 61 4.35 2.78 1.67
N ILE A 62 4.02 1.55 1.28
CA ILE A 62 4.07 0.38 2.16
C ILE A 62 5.45 0.21 2.81
N ILE A 63 6.52 0.30 2.03
CA ILE A 63 7.88 0.06 2.51
C ILE A 63 8.37 1.21 3.39
N CYS A 64 8.04 2.46 3.06
CA CYS A 64 8.35 3.61 3.91
C CYS A 64 7.66 3.50 5.27
N HIS A 65 6.36 3.20 5.31
CA HIS A 65 5.63 3.01 6.58
C HIS A 65 6.23 1.85 7.37
N LYS A 66 6.57 0.74 6.71
CA LYS A 66 7.22 -0.39 7.38
C LYS A 66 8.58 0.00 8.00
N ALA A 67 9.40 0.76 7.28
CA ALA A 67 10.68 1.24 7.80
C ALA A 67 10.49 2.18 9.01
N LEU A 68 9.47 3.04 8.97
CA LEU A 68 9.12 3.95 10.07
C LEU A 68 8.52 3.22 11.27
N GLU A 69 7.75 2.16 11.06
CA GLU A 69 7.34 1.26 12.15
C GLU A 69 8.56 0.62 12.81
N ASP A 70 9.43 0.01 12.01
CA ASP A 70 10.56 -0.80 12.48
C ASP A 70 11.65 0.04 13.15
N VAL A 71 11.82 1.32 12.78
CA VAL A 71 12.85 2.17 13.42
C VAL A 71 12.58 2.32 14.91
N PHE A 72 11.32 2.29 15.35
CA PHE A 72 10.97 2.40 16.76
C PHE A 72 11.18 1.12 17.58
N GLU A 73 11.41 -0.04 16.93
CA GLU A 73 11.91 -1.25 17.60
C GLU A 73 13.37 -1.10 18.06
N LEU A 74 14.12 -0.22 17.41
CA LEU A 74 15.50 0.06 17.79
C LEU A 74 15.56 0.91 19.05
N ALA A 75 16.66 0.77 19.82
CA ALA A 75 16.91 1.67 20.94
C ALA A 75 17.08 3.12 20.44
N PRO A 76 16.69 4.16 21.21
CA PRO A 76 16.72 5.54 20.73
C PRO A 76 18.04 5.99 20.08
N PRO A 77 19.24 5.67 20.60
CA PRO A 77 20.50 6.06 19.95
C PRO A 77 20.72 5.41 18.57
N GLN A 78 20.06 4.28 18.31
CA GLN A 78 20.15 3.52 17.06
C GLN A 78 19.12 3.97 16.02
N ARG A 79 18.15 4.82 16.37
CA ARG A 79 17.13 5.34 15.44
C ARG A 79 17.71 6.45 14.56
N THR A 80 18.78 6.15 13.85
CA THR A 80 19.49 7.09 12.98
C THR A 80 18.91 7.05 11.57
N LEU A 81 19.10 8.12 10.80
CA LEU A 81 18.70 8.17 9.39
C LEU A 81 19.31 6.99 8.60
N VAL A 82 20.56 6.64 8.87
CA VAL A 82 21.24 5.52 8.21
C VAL A 82 20.52 4.20 8.50
N ASN A 83 20.15 3.95 9.76
CA ASN A 83 19.42 2.73 10.11
C ASN A 83 18.00 2.72 9.54
N LEU A 84 17.30 3.86 9.53
CA LEU A 84 15.99 3.99 8.89
C LEU A 84 16.05 3.65 7.38
N GLN A 85 17.03 4.21 6.66
CA GLN A 85 17.23 3.89 5.25
C GLN A 85 17.65 2.44 5.02
N ASN A 86 18.39 1.83 5.95
CA ASN A 86 18.75 0.41 5.87
C ASN A 86 17.54 -0.50 6.11
N LEU A 87 16.61 -0.12 6.99
CA LEU A 87 15.34 -0.84 7.17
C LEU A 87 14.51 -0.83 5.89
N PHE A 88 14.42 0.32 5.21
CA PHE A 88 13.78 0.40 3.88
C PHE A 88 14.44 -0.56 2.87
N ARG A 89 15.77 -0.52 2.76
CA ARG A 89 16.50 -1.40 1.82
C ARG A 89 16.28 -2.87 2.14
N LYS A 90 16.32 -3.24 3.42
CA LYS A 90 16.06 -4.61 3.88
C LYS A 90 14.67 -5.08 3.47
N GLU A 91 13.65 -4.25 3.71
CA GLU A 91 12.27 -4.59 3.36
C GLU A 91 12.09 -4.70 1.84
N TRP A 92 12.64 -3.76 1.07
CA TRP A 92 12.64 -3.86 -0.39
C TRP A 92 13.33 -5.13 -0.90
N SER A 93 14.51 -5.47 -0.36
CA SER A 93 15.22 -6.71 -0.68
C SER A 93 14.42 -7.96 -0.36
N SER A 94 13.62 -7.94 0.70
CA SER A 94 12.73 -9.05 1.07
C SER A 94 11.57 -9.18 0.08
N LEU A 95 10.87 -8.08 -0.21
CA LEU A 95 9.67 -8.07 -1.06
C LEU A 95 9.98 -8.33 -2.53
N ARG A 96 11.08 -7.76 -3.06
CA ARG A 96 11.49 -7.98 -4.46
C ARG A 96 11.86 -9.43 -4.75
N GLY A 97 12.20 -10.20 -3.71
CA GLY A 97 12.67 -11.58 -3.82
C GLY A 97 14.00 -11.74 -4.55
N ASP A 98 14.43 -12.99 -4.71
CA ASP A 98 15.62 -13.33 -5.48
C ASP A 98 15.28 -13.32 -6.99
N ARG A 99 15.55 -12.20 -7.65
CA ARG A 99 15.38 -12.03 -9.10
C ARG A 99 16.52 -12.67 -9.90
N GLU A 100 17.66 -12.98 -9.28
CA GLU A 100 18.81 -13.59 -9.96
C GLU A 100 18.63 -15.12 -10.10
N SER A 101 17.98 -15.77 -9.13
CA SER A 101 17.73 -17.22 -9.16
C SER A 101 16.49 -17.66 -9.97
N ASN A 102 15.56 -16.75 -10.28
CA ASN A 102 14.25 -17.07 -10.87
C ASN A 102 14.19 -17.00 -12.42
N ASN A 103 15.32 -17.06 -13.13
CA ASN A 103 15.39 -17.10 -14.60
C ASN A 103 14.77 -18.36 -15.26
N SER A 104 14.13 -19.25 -14.49
CA SER A 104 13.40 -20.40 -15.03
C SER A 104 11.89 -20.12 -15.03
N VAL A 105 11.40 -19.70 -16.20
CA VAL A 105 9.98 -19.65 -16.52
C VAL A 105 9.41 -21.06 -16.47
N THR A 106 8.84 -21.51 -15.34
CA THR A 106 7.61 -22.31 -15.34
C THR A 106 6.96 -22.46 -13.96
N GLN A 107 5.62 -22.42 -13.99
CA GLN A 107 4.65 -23.10 -13.13
C GLN A 107 4.07 -22.36 -11.91
N THR A 108 2.83 -21.91 -12.15
CA THR A 108 1.64 -22.03 -11.27
C THR A 108 1.85 -21.70 -9.80
N LYS A 109 1.76 -20.41 -9.47
CA LYS A 109 1.40 -19.98 -8.12
C LYS A 109 0.16 -19.09 -8.21
N GLU A 110 -0.75 -19.30 -7.27
CA GLU A 110 -1.96 -18.53 -7.06
C GLU A 110 -1.69 -17.03 -7.24
N TYR A 111 -2.61 -16.33 -7.90
CA TYR A 111 -2.57 -14.88 -8.07
C TYR A 111 -2.56 -14.20 -6.70
N ASN A 112 -1.38 -13.96 -6.13
CA ASN A 112 -1.20 -12.97 -5.08
C ASN A 112 -1.14 -11.60 -5.77
N ALA A 113 -2.19 -10.80 -5.58
CA ALA A 113 -2.26 -9.41 -6.04
C ALA A 113 -1.09 -8.52 -5.52
N GLU A 114 -0.30 -9.04 -4.59
CA GLU A 114 0.87 -8.41 -3.98
C GLU A 114 2.21 -8.86 -4.60
N SER A 115 2.23 -9.29 -5.86
CA SER A 115 3.51 -9.72 -6.47
C SER A 115 4.37 -8.51 -6.83
N TYR A 116 5.26 -8.11 -5.91
CA TYR A 116 6.32 -7.11 -6.15
C TYR A 116 7.31 -7.55 -7.26
N ASP A 117 7.28 -8.82 -7.68
CA ASP A 117 8.11 -9.39 -8.75
C ASP A 117 7.93 -8.71 -10.10
N SER A 118 6.73 -8.18 -10.39
CA SER A 118 6.48 -7.49 -11.67
C SER A 118 6.97 -6.04 -11.70
N LEU A 119 7.34 -5.46 -10.55
CA LEU A 119 7.77 -4.06 -10.50
C LEU A 119 9.06 -3.85 -11.29
N PHE A 120 9.06 -2.81 -12.12
CA PHE A 120 10.17 -2.44 -13.03
C PHE A 120 10.47 -3.48 -14.11
N ARG A 121 9.59 -4.47 -14.37
CA ARG A 121 9.78 -5.38 -15.51
C ARG A 121 9.57 -4.60 -16.82
N ILE A 122 10.47 -4.81 -17.77
CA ILE A 122 10.33 -4.22 -19.11
C ILE A 122 9.28 -5.05 -19.86
N VAL A 123 8.17 -4.43 -20.25
CA VAL A 123 7.14 -5.05 -21.10
C VAL A 123 7.39 -4.57 -22.52
N ASN A 124 7.73 -5.48 -23.43
CA ASN A 124 7.74 -5.18 -24.86
C ASN A 124 6.29 -5.28 -25.34
N ASP A 125 5.66 -4.15 -25.61
CA ASP A 125 4.28 -4.08 -26.11
C ASP A 125 4.17 -4.33 -27.63
N ASP A 126 5.29 -4.54 -28.32
CA ASP A 126 5.33 -4.70 -29.77
C ASP A 126 5.36 -6.20 -30.16
N ASP A 127 4.18 -6.74 -30.52
CA ASP A 127 3.98 -8.10 -31.08
C ASP A 127 4.42 -8.24 -32.56
N ASP A 128 5.24 -7.32 -33.10
CA ASP A 128 5.49 -7.20 -34.56
C ASP A 128 6.98 -7.11 -34.98
N ASP A 129 7.96 -7.56 -34.18
CA ASP A 129 9.35 -7.67 -34.68
C ASP A 129 10.12 -8.89 -34.13
N ASP A 130 10.36 -9.88 -35.00
CA ASP A 130 11.18 -11.05 -34.76
C ASP A 130 12.64 -10.85 -35.21
N ASP A 131 13.34 -9.84 -34.67
CA ASP A 131 14.81 -9.77 -34.59
C ASP A 131 15.19 -8.57 -33.70
N VAL A 132 16.02 -8.63 -32.66
CA VAL A 132 17.45 -8.92 -32.70
C VAL A 132 17.92 -9.23 -31.27
N LEU A 133 18.65 -10.33 -31.14
CA LEU A 133 19.48 -10.65 -29.97
C LEU A 133 20.44 -9.49 -29.66
N SER A 134 20.15 -8.74 -28.59
CA SER A 134 21.18 -8.05 -27.80
C SER A 134 21.28 -8.71 -26.43
N ASN A 135 22.30 -9.55 -26.27
CA ASN A 135 22.78 -10.03 -24.98
C ASN A 135 23.13 -8.81 -24.08
N GLU A 136 22.96 -8.98 -22.76
CA GLU A 136 23.50 -8.16 -21.64
C GLU A 136 22.57 -7.14 -20.92
N SER A 137 21.25 -7.09 -21.18
CA SER A 137 20.36 -6.22 -20.37
C SER A 137 19.42 -7.02 -19.48
N SER A 138 19.39 -6.68 -18.18
CA SER A 138 18.45 -7.23 -17.19
C SER A 138 17.00 -7.13 -17.70
N PRO A 139 16.11 -8.10 -17.42
CA PRO A 139 14.69 -8.03 -17.77
C PRO A 139 13.92 -6.95 -16.99
N PHE A 140 14.63 -6.15 -16.18
CA PHE A 140 14.11 -5.08 -15.36
C PHE A 140 14.78 -3.75 -15.71
N ASP A 141 14.01 -2.67 -15.67
CA ASP A 141 14.52 -1.29 -15.74
C ASP A 141 15.20 -0.93 -14.42
N ILE A 142 16.50 -1.20 -14.37
CA ILE A 142 17.35 -0.95 -13.20
C ILE A 142 17.45 0.55 -12.89
N ASN A 143 17.42 1.42 -13.90
CA ASN A 143 17.53 2.85 -13.66
C ASN A 143 16.26 3.40 -13.02
N ALA A 144 15.08 3.00 -13.51
CA ALA A 144 13.81 3.36 -12.89
C ALA A 144 13.71 2.84 -11.44
N GLU A 145 14.22 1.64 -11.18
CA GLU A 145 14.27 1.08 -9.83
C GLU A 145 15.20 1.89 -8.91
N ILE A 146 16.38 2.30 -9.39
CA ILE A 146 17.32 3.13 -8.64
C ILE A 146 16.69 4.49 -8.31
N ASP A 147 16.09 5.15 -9.29
CA ASP A 147 15.46 6.47 -9.12
C ASP A 147 14.29 6.41 -8.14
N TRP A 148 13.47 5.35 -8.25
CA TRP A 148 12.41 5.05 -7.28
C TRP A 148 12.96 4.84 -5.87
N GLY A 149 14.04 4.07 -5.72
CA GLY A 149 14.69 3.84 -4.44
C GLY A 149 15.24 5.13 -3.83
N GLN A 150 15.99 5.92 -4.60
CA GLN A 150 16.56 7.19 -4.16
C GLN A 150 15.49 8.18 -3.70
N SER A 151 14.43 8.35 -4.49
CA SER A 151 13.32 9.22 -4.13
C SER A 151 12.58 8.73 -2.88
N SER A 152 12.51 7.41 -2.63
CA SER A 152 11.94 6.85 -1.41
C SER A 152 12.80 7.14 -0.18
N LEU A 153 14.12 7.02 -0.30
CA LEU A 153 15.05 7.37 0.77
C LEU A 153 15.03 8.87 1.11
N GLN A 154 14.72 9.71 0.12
CA GLN A 154 14.52 11.15 0.33
C GLN A 154 13.26 11.44 1.16
N LEU A 155 12.17 10.67 1.00
CA LEU A 155 10.99 10.80 1.87
C LEU A 155 11.33 10.50 3.34
N LEU A 156 12.06 9.41 3.59
CA LEU A 156 12.51 9.06 4.94
C LEU A 156 13.44 10.11 5.54
N LYS A 157 14.28 10.73 4.71
CA LYS A 157 15.11 11.86 5.14
C LYS A 157 14.26 13.07 5.52
N ASN A 158 13.25 13.43 4.71
CA ASN A 158 12.36 14.54 5.01
C ASN A 158 11.65 14.32 6.35
N TYR A 159 11.11 13.12 6.57
CA TYR A 159 10.52 12.74 7.86
C TYR A 159 11.52 12.94 9.01
N TYR A 160 12.75 12.42 8.87
CA TYR A 160 13.78 12.52 9.91
C TYR A 160 14.21 13.96 10.23
N GLU A 161 14.16 14.85 9.23
CA GLU A 161 14.45 16.28 9.42
C GLU A 161 13.30 17.02 10.11
N LEU A 162 12.06 16.59 9.86
CA LEU A 162 10.87 17.13 10.54
C LEU A 162 10.76 16.65 11.98
N GLU A 163 11.14 15.40 12.25
CA GLU A 163 11.03 14.78 13.56
C GLU A 163 12.21 13.84 13.84
N ASP A 164 12.87 14.04 14.98
CA ASP A 164 13.96 13.16 15.43
C ASP A 164 13.40 11.92 16.16
N PRO A 165 13.43 10.71 15.54
CA PRO A 165 12.84 9.50 16.13
C PRO A 165 13.53 9.05 17.42
N ARG A 166 14.74 9.56 17.69
CA ARG A 166 15.52 9.28 18.90
C ARG A 166 14.93 9.97 20.12
N THR A 167 14.10 10.98 19.93
CA THR A 167 13.50 11.79 21.00
C THR A 167 12.08 11.37 21.35
N VAL A 168 11.44 10.57 20.49
CA VAL A 168 10.04 10.16 20.61
C VAL A 168 9.97 8.72 21.10
N THR A 169 9.03 8.43 22.00
CA THR A 169 8.68 7.06 22.40
C THR A 169 7.19 6.84 22.14
N PRO A 170 6.84 6.12 21.08
CA PRO A 170 5.45 5.86 20.74
C PRO A 170 4.77 5.04 21.83
N LEU A 171 3.53 5.40 22.17
CA LEU A 171 2.67 4.59 23.01
C LEU A 171 2.17 3.37 22.24
N MET A 172 1.77 3.58 20.98
CA MET A 172 1.31 2.53 20.06
C MET A 172 1.75 2.83 18.64
N ARG A 173 1.91 1.77 17.83
CA ARG A 173 2.21 1.83 16.39
C ARG A 173 1.30 0.87 15.63
N GLU A 174 0.99 1.21 14.38
CA GLU A 174 0.24 0.37 13.44
C GLU A 174 -1.06 -0.23 14.02
N MET A 175 -1.78 0.56 14.82
CA MET A 175 -2.96 0.10 15.55
C MET A 175 -4.19 0.00 14.64
N TRP A 176 -4.81 -1.16 14.60
CA TRP A 176 -6.14 -1.33 14.00
C TRP A 176 -7.23 -0.73 14.88
N VAL A 177 -8.05 0.12 14.27
CA VAL A 177 -9.23 0.69 14.92
C VAL A 177 -10.50 0.32 14.17
N ASN A 178 -11.60 0.20 14.92
CA ASN A 178 -12.91 0.03 14.33
C ASN A 178 -13.98 0.74 15.16
N ALA A 179 -15.02 1.21 14.49
CA ALA A 179 -16.20 1.81 15.08
C ALA A 179 -17.45 1.25 14.40
N LYS A 180 -18.42 0.82 15.20
CA LYS A 180 -19.70 0.30 14.73
C LYS A 180 -20.73 1.43 14.74
N PHE A 181 -21.36 1.67 13.60
CA PHE A 181 -22.41 2.67 13.43
C PHE A 181 -23.75 1.96 13.26
N PRO A 182 -24.72 2.18 14.16
CA PRO A 182 -26.06 1.62 14.01
C PRO A 182 -26.83 2.35 12.89
N THR A 183 -27.72 1.63 12.21
CA THR A 183 -28.74 2.18 11.31
C THR A 183 -30.12 1.73 11.78
N GLU A 184 -31.20 2.16 11.10
CA GLU A 184 -32.58 1.82 11.49
C GLU A 184 -32.84 0.31 11.50
N ASP A 185 -32.28 -0.41 10.53
CA ASP A 185 -32.50 -1.86 10.33
C ASP A 185 -31.23 -2.72 10.53
N ASP A 186 -30.03 -2.12 10.62
CA ASP A 186 -28.74 -2.84 10.61
C ASP A 186 -27.59 -2.02 11.27
N SER A 187 -26.35 -2.30 10.89
CA SER A 187 -25.15 -1.56 11.28
C SER A 187 -24.03 -1.75 10.27
N PHE A 188 -23.14 -0.76 10.16
CA PHE A 188 -21.90 -0.91 9.40
C PHE A 188 -20.69 -0.61 10.29
N ILE A 189 -19.52 -1.15 9.90
CA ILE A 189 -18.27 -0.95 10.63
C ILE A 189 -17.35 -0.07 9.81
N VAL A 190 -16.91 1.05 10.38
CA VAL A 190 -15.76 1.80 9.86
C VAL A 190 -14.50 1.22 10.49
N ARG A 191 -13.50 0.89 9.67
CA ARG A 191 -12.20 0.39 10.11
C ARG A 191 -11.11 1.28 9.55
N GLY A 192 -10.07 1.47 10.34
CA GLY A 192 -8.88 2.20 9.93
C GLY A 192 -7.65 1.62 10.60
N LYS A 193 -6.50 2.14 10.17
CA LYS A 193 -5.23 1.92 10.83
C LYS A 193 -4.72 3.27 11.30
N ILE A 194 -4.11 3.30 12.48
CA ILE A 194 -3.40 4.46 13.00
C ILE A 194 -1.92 4.09 13.03
N ASP A 195 -1.10 4.87 12.35
CA ASP A 195 0.32 4.61 12.19
C ASP A 195 1.08 4.78 13.50
N ARG A 196 0.83 5.90 14.22
CA ARG A 196 1.49 6.13 15.51
C ARG A 196 0.63 6.95 16.47
N ILE A 197 0.72 6.57 17.75
CA ILE A 197 0.13 7.32 18.87
C ILE A 197 1.23 7.63 19.87
N ASP A 198 1.39 8.91 20.20
CA ASP A 198 2.32 9.41 21.20
C ASP A 198 1.59 9.91 22.45
N LEU A 199 2.24 9.79 23.61
CA LEU A 199 1.75 10.36 24.87
C LEU A 199 2.54 11.63 25.19
N ILE A 200 1.89 12.78 25.09
CA ILE A 200 2.47 14.07 25.42
C ILE A 200 2.06 14.44 26.85
N SER A 201 3.03 14.52 27.76
CA SER A 201 2.79 15.00 29.11
C SER A 201 2.67 16.53 29.11
N SER A 202 1.55 17.05 29.60
CA SER A 202 1.30 18.48 29.78
C SER A 202 1.01 18.80 31.25
N ASN A 203 1.17 20.06 31.64
CA ASN A 203 0.89 20.52 33.00
C ASN A 203 -0.57 20.27 33.45
N ASN A 204 -1.49 20.08 32.49
CA ASN A 204 -2.91 19.82 32.72
C ASN A 204 -3.30 18.33 32.54
N GLY A 205 -2.34 17.41 32.44
CA GLY A 205 -2.56 15.98 32.22
C GLY A 205 -1.86 15.43 30.99
N ALA A 206 -2.12 14.18 30.65
CA ALA A 206 -1.55 13.54 29.47
C ALA A 206 -2.49 13.70 28.26
N VAL A 207 -1.93 14.08 27.11
CA VAL A 207 -2.64 14.22 25.84
C VAL A 207 -2.12 13.16 24.88
N LEU A 208 -3.03 12.50 24.16
CA LEU A 208 -2.67 11.59 23.07
C LEU A 208 -2.55 12.39 21.77
N SER A 209 -1.45 12.19 21.06
CA SER A 209 -1.25 12.70 19.70
C SER A 209 -1.32 11.55 18.71
N ILE A 210 -2.08 11.73 17.63
CA ILE A 210 -2.16 10.77 16.52
C ILE A 210 -1.30 11.31 15.39
N ILE A 211 -0.38 10.48 14.88
CA ILE A 211 0.53 10.81 13.80
C ILE A 211 0.30 9.81 12.65
N ASP A 212 0.22 10.35 11.45
CA ASP A 212 0.20 9.65 10.16
C ASP A 212 1.50 10.04 9.43
N TYR A 213 2.17 9.07 8.80
CA TYR A 213 3.50 9.28 8.23
C TYR A 213 3.52 9.91 6.83
#